data_AF-A0AAD6LNE3-F1
#
_entry.id   AF-A0AAD6LNE3-F1
#
_cell.length_a   1.000
_cell.length_b   1.000
_cell.length_c   1.000
_cell.angle_alpha   90.00
_cell.angle_beta   90.00
_cell.angle_gamma   90.00
#
_symmetry.space_group_name_H-M   'P 1'
#
loop_
_entity.id
_entity.type
_entity.pdbx_description
1 polymer ?
#
loop_
_entity_poly.entity_id
_entity_poly.type
_entity_poly.pdbx_seq_one_letter_code
_entity_poly.pdbx_strand_id
1 'polypeptide(L)'
;MRVAGVLGAALLCAIHGANVENTLFEDGDGANTFRAFNPTQAEETYSMVTANRFWSQIFRAEDPEFETFYTKNILLNEGIRAWMTAQDQPHENLIFPEEVLPCGNAL
;
A
#
# COMPACT_ATOMS: atom_id res chain seq x y z
N MET A 1 12.04 -0.31 3.58
CA MET A 1 11.84 1.07 3.11
C MET A 1 11.93 1.24 1.58
N ARG A 2 12.86 0.56 0.87
CA ARG A 2 12.99 0.73 -0.60
C ARG A 2 11.76 0.30 -1.42
N VAL A 3 11.19 -0.86 -1.12
CA VAL A 3 10.00 -1.37 -1.83
C VAL A 3 8.78 -0.46 -1.61
N ALA A 4 8.52 -0.05 -0.36
CA ALA A 4 7.44 0.87 -0.04
C ALA A 4 7.60 2.23 -0.73
N GLY A 5 8.82 2.75 -0.86
CA GLY A 5 9.08 3.99 -1.60
C GLY A 5 8.77 3.87 -3.10
N VAL A 6 9.21 2.77 -3.74
CA VAL A 6 8.96 2.54 -5.17
C VAL A 6 7.48 2.30 -5.46
N LEU A 7 6.84 1.41 -4.71
CA LEU A 7 5.43 1.11 -4.90
C LEU A 7 4.54 2.30 -4.49
N GLY A 8 4.90 3.01 -3.42
CA GLY A 8 4.20 4.23 -3.00
C GLY A 8 4.28 5.33 -4.04
N ALA A 9 5.46 5.57 -4.63
CA ALA A 9 5.61 6.57 -5.70
C ALA A 9 4.83 6.17 -6.97
N ALA A 10 4.86 4.89 -7.36
CA ALA A 10 4.08 4.39 -8.49
C ALA A 10 2.57 4.53 -8.26
N LEU A 11 2.11 4.21 -7.04
CA LEU A 11 0.71 4.36 -6.63
C LEU A 11 0.27 5.83 -6.65
N LEU A 12 1.07 6.73 -6.05
CA LEU A 12 0.78 8.16 -6.05
C LEU A 12 0.77 8.74 -7.47
N CYS A 13 1.70 8.31 -8.34
CA CYS A 13 1.73 8.74 -9.73
C CYS A 13 0.45 8.33 -10.48
N ALA A 14 0.05 7.06 -10.36
CA ALA A 14 -1.15 6.56 -11.02
C ALA A 14 -2.42 7.23 -10.49
N ILE A 15 -2.56 7.34 -9.16
CA ILE A 15 -3.72 7.97 -8.52
C ILE A 15 -3.80 9.45 -8.88
N HIS A 16 -2.68 10.18 -8.83
CA HIS A 16 -2.70 11.61 -9.13
C HIS A 16 -3.05 11.87 -10.61
N GLY A 17 -2.42 11.15 -11.54
CA GLY A 17 -2.73 11.30 -12.97
C GLY A 17 -4.20 11.00 -13.29
N ALA A 18 -4.70 9.86 -12.81
CA ALA A 18 -6.09 9.48 -13.03
C ALA A 18 -7.08 10.45 -12.37
N ASN A 19 -6.77 10.98 -11.18
CA ASN A 19 -7.61 11.98 -10.53
C ASN A 19 -7.76 13.25 -11.37
N VAL A 20 -6.64 13.77 -11.87
CA VAL A 20 -6.63 15.01 -12.67
C VAL A 20 -7.45 14.80 -13.94
N GLU A 21 -7.21 13.73 -14.68
CA GLU A 21 -7.94 13.42 -15.93
C GLU A 21 -9.45 13.22 -15.73
N ASN A 22 -9.87 12.66 -14.59
CA ASN A 22 -11.28 12.43 -14.29
C ASN A 22 -11.99 13.60 -13.59
N THR A 23 -11.28 14.69 -13.31
CA THR A 23 -11.85 15.88 -12.68
C THR A 23 -11.58 17.16 -13.47
N LEU A 24 -11.21 17.02 -14.75
CA LEU A 24 -11.03 18.15 -15.67
C LEU A 24 -12.30 18.99 -15.81
N PHE A 25 -12.11 20.29 -15.98
CA PHE A 25 -13.18 21.16 -16.45
C PHE A 25 -13.40 20.97 -17.96
N GLU A 26 -14.62 21.21 -18.43
CA GLU A 26 -14.96 21.19 -19.86
C GLU A 26 -14.54 22.52 -20.51
N ASP A 27 -13.25 22.71 -20.73
CA ASP A 27 -12.66 23.97 -21.24
C ASP A 27 -12.69 24.09 -22.78
N GLY A 28 -13.34 23.16 -23.49
CA GLY A 28 -13.50 23.21 -24.94
C GLY A 28 -14.52 22.21 -25.50
N ASP A 29 -14.96 22.43 -26.74
CA ASP A 29 -16.06 21.67 -27.36
C ASP A 29 -15.65 20.30 -27.95
N GLY A 30 -14.36 19.97 -27.86
CA GLY A 30 -13.82 18.74 -28.43
C GLY A 30 -14.03 17.54 -27.51
N ALA A 31 -14.45 16.41 -28.06
CA ALA A 31 -14.49 15.14 -27.30
C ALA A 31 -13.10 14.69 -26.80
N ASN A 32 -12.03 15.21 -27.41
CA ASN A 32 -10.66 15.06 -26.90
C ASN A 32 -10.27 16.31 -26.12
N THR A 33 -10.02 16.14 -24.83
CA THR A 33 -9.74 17.21 -23.87
C THR A 33 -8.31 17.75 -23.92
N PHE A 34 -7.34 17.05 -24.53
CA PHE A 34 -5.92 17.47 -24.54
C PHE A 34 -5.69 18.85 -25.18
N ARG A 35 -6.58 19.29 -26.09
CA ARG A 35 -6.47 20.58 -26.78
C ARG A 35 -7.10 21.74 -26.00
N ALA A 36 -7.85 21.45 -24.95
CA ALA A 36 -8.53 22.45 -24.14
C ALA A 36 -7.59 23.12 -23.12
N PHE A 37 -6.35 22.63 -22.97
CA PHE A 37 -5.36 23.18 -22.06
C PHE A 37 -4.44 24.22 -22.72
N ASN A 38 -4.23 25.34 -22.04
CA ASN A 38 -3.21 26.32 -22.41
C ASN A 38 -2.15 26.47 -21.29
N PRO A 39 -0.84 26.27 -21.57
CA PRO A 39 0.23 26.43 -20.58
C PRO A 39 0.29 27.80 -19.88
N THR A 40 -0.28 28.85 -20.47
CA THR A 40 -0.28 30.20 -19.89
C THR A 40 -1.61 30.59 -19.27
N GLN A 41 -2.59 29.67 -19.15
CA GLN A 41 -3.85 29.98 -18.49
C GLN A 41 -3.68 30.19 -16.99
N ALA A 42 -4.48 31.07 -16.39
CA ALA A 42 -4.43 31.37 -14.97
C ALA A 42 -5.26 30.39 -14.12
N GLU A 43 -6.26 29.75 -14.73
CA GLU A 43 -7.20 28.86 -14.05
C GLU A 43 -6.64 27.43 -13.94
N GLU A 44 -7.04 26.72 -12.88
CA GLU A 44 -6.73 25.30 -12.72
C GLU A 44 -7.54 24.48 -13.74
N THR A 45 -6.93 23.48 -14.38
CA THR A 45 -7.60 22.66 -15.42
C THR A 45 -8.51 21.57 -14.85
N TYR A 46 -8.49 21.34 -13.54
CA TYR A 46 -9.26 20.31 -12.85
C TYR A 46 -9.81 20.80 -11.52
N SER A 47 -10.89 20.18 -11.01
CA SER A 47 -11.54 20.55 -9.75
C SER A 47 -10.92 19.82 -8.56
N MET A 48 -10.07 20.52 -7.80
CA MET A 48 -9.52 20.01 -6.54
C MET A 48 -10.60 19.73 -5.49
N VAL A 49 -11.69 20.50 -5.48
CA VAL A 49 -12.82 20.33 -4.55
C VAL A 49 -13.54 19.02 -4.83
N THR A 50 -13.81 18.72 -6.10
CA THR A 50 -14.46 17.46 -6.50
C THR A 50 -13.57 16.27 -6.18
N ALA A 51 -12.28 16.35 -6.50
CA ALA A 51 -11.30 15.32 -6.17
C ALA A 51 -11.25 15.06 -4.66
N ASN A 52 -11.14 16.10 -3.84
CA ASN A 52 -11.09 15.96 -2.38
C ASN A 52 -12.34 15.30 -1.80
N ARG A 53 -13.52 15.71 -2.28
CA ARG A 53 -14.80 15.15 -1.84
C ARG A 53 -14.89 13.64 -2.15
N PHE A 54 -14.46 13.23 -3.34
CA PHE A 54 -14.44 11.82 -3.73
C PHE A 54 -13.58 10.98 -2.79
N TRP A 55 -12.33 11.39 -2.56
CA TRP A 55 -11.41 10.65 -1.70
C TRP A 55 -11.80 10.66 -0.23
N SER A 56 -12.39 11.76 0.25
CA SER A 56 -12.88 11.85 1.64
C SER A 56 -14.04 10.89 1.93
N GLN A 57 -14.80 10.47 0.91
CA GLN A 57 -15.86 9.47 1.09
C GLN A 57 -15.29 8.05 1.19
N ILE A 58 -14.21 7.75 0.46
CA ILE A 58 -13.60 6.42 0.41
C ILE A 58 -12.90 6.07 1.73
N PHE A 59 -12.25 7.04 2.38
CA PHE A 59 -11.39 6.79 3.55
C PHE A 59 -12.04 7.05 4.91
N ARG A 60 -13.38 7.07 5.00
CA ARG A 60 -14.06 7.05 6.31
C ARG A 60 -13.80 5.71 7.00
N ALA A 61 -13.16 5.73 8.17
CA ALA A 61 -12.64 4.53 8.83
C ALA A 61 -13.06 4.46 10.31
N GLU A 62 -13.86 3.45 10.68
CA GLU A 62 -14.01 2.98 12.07
C GLU A 62 -14.24 1.46 12.05
N ASP A 63 -13.22 0.66 12.37
CA ASP A 63 -13.38 -0.76 12.73
C ASP A 63 -12.40 -1.17 13.86
N PRO A 64 -12.92 -1.48 15.06
CA PRO A 64 -12.13 -1.89 16.23
C PRO A 64 -11.73 -3.39 16.27
N GLU A 65 -12.16 -4.25 15.34
CA GLU A 65 -11.81 -5.69 15.31
C GLU A 65 -10.61 -6.03 14.41
N PHE A 66 -9.81 -5.03 14.04
CA PHE A 66 -8.79 -5.19 13.00
C PHE A 66 -7.56 -6.01 13.43
N GLU A 67 -7.60 -7.32 13.19
CA GLU A 67 -6.38 -8.13 13.08
C GLU A 67 -5.64 -7.83 11.76
N THR A 68 -4.31 -7.68 11.83
CA THR A 68 -3.49 -7.34 10.67
C THR A 68 -2.65 -8.52 10.19
N PHE A 69 -2.28 -8.51 8.91
CA PHE A 69 -1.23 -9.40 8.40
C PHE A 69 0.11 -9.22 9.14
N TYR A 70 0.35 -8.06 9.76
CA TYR A 70 1.58 -7.79 10.51
C TYR A 70 1.72 -8.72 11.73
N THR A 71 0.66 -8.88 12.52
CA THR A 71 0.70 -9.76 13.71
C THR A 71 0.80 -11.23 13.32
N LYS A 72 0.12 -11.63 12.24
CA LYS A 72 0.23 -12.98 11.67
C LYS A 72 1.63 -13.29 11.13
N ASN A 73 2.32 -12.30 10.54
CA ASN A 73 3.69 -12.47 10.04
C ASN A 73 4.74 -12.61 11.16
N ILE A 74 4.49 -12.05 12.35
CA ILE A 74 5.40 -12.23 13.49
C ILE A 74 5.45 -13.71 13.91
N LEU A 75 4.29 -14.36 14.05
CA LEU A 75 4.20 -15.78 14.40
C LEU A 75 4.88 -16.68 13.36
N LEU A 76 4.70 -16.37 12.07
CA LEU A 76 5.39 -17.07 10.99
C LEU A 76 6.92 -16.93 11.11
N ASN A 77 7.41 -15.72 11.37
CA ASN A 77 8.84 -15.45 11.50
C ASN A 77 9.44 -16.13 12.73
N GLU A 78 8.70 -16.26 13.83
CA GLU A 78 9.12 -17.02 15.01
C GLU A 78 9.28 -18.50 14.71
N GLY A 79 8.32 -19.09 13.98
CA GLY A 79 8.43 -20.45 13.45
C GLY A 79 9.68 -20.63 12.59
N ILE A 80 9.83 -19.83 11.54
CA ILE A 80 10.97 -19.94 10.61
C ILE A 80 12.30 -19.89 11.35
N ARG A 81 12.48 -18.94 12.28
CA ARG A 81 13.72 -18.83 13.06
C ARG A 81 13.96 -20.07 13.91
N ALA A 82 12.99 -20.49 14.72
CA ALA A 82 13.16 -21.63 15.62
C ALA A 82 13.45 -22.93 14.88
N TRP A 83 12.81 -23.16 13.73
CA TRP A 83 12.95 -24.38 12.95
C TRP A 83 14.22 -24.41 12.09
N MET A 84 14.67 -23.28 11.56
CA MET A 84 15.83 -23.25 10.64
C MET A 84 17.17 -22.98 11.34
N THR A 85 17.17 -22.27 12.48
CA THR A 85 18.41 -21.76 13.10
C THR A 85 19.45 -22.84 13.43
N ALA A 86 19.05 -24.04 13.87
CA ALA A 86 20.01 -25.09 14.24
C ALA A 86 20.81 -25.60 13.03
N GLN A 87 20.23 -25.60 11.83
CA GLN A 87 20.90 -25.99 10.58
C GLN A 87 21.61 -24.81 9.92
N ASP A 88 21.00 -23.63 9.91
CA ASP A 88 21.54 -22.44 9.26
C ASP A 88 22.72 -21.82 10.03
N GLN A 89 22.78 -22.04 11.35
CA GLN A 89 23.83 -21.50 12.23
C GLN A 89 24.53 -22.65 13.01
N PRO A 90 25.21 -23.58 12.31
CA PRO A 90 25.77 -24.77 12.95
C PRO A 90 26.89 -24.46 13.95
N HIS A 91 27.52 -23.29 13.85
CA HIS A 91 28.57 -22.83 14.77
C HIS A 91 28.03 -22.45 16.16
N GLU A 92 26.73 -22.20 16.28
CA GLU A 92 26.09 -21.88 17.56
C GLU A 92 25.77 -23.16 18.38
N ASN A 93 25.93 -24.36 17.80
CA ASN A 93 25.65 -25.67 18.43
C ASN A 93 24.27 -25.74 19.12
N LEU A 94 23.26 -25.10 18.53
CA LEU A 94 21.93 -25.01 19.10
C LEU A 94 21.19 -26.34 18.99
N ILE A 95 20.66 -26.82 20.11
CA ILE A 95 19.83 -28.02 20.21
C ILE A 95 18.53 -27.61 20.90
N PHE A 96 17.43 -27.61 20.16
CA PHE A 96 16.10 -27.32 20.68
C PHE A 96 15.31 -28.63 20.87
N PRO A 97 14.85 -28.93 22.09
CA PRO A 97 13.86 -29.99 22.33
C PRO A 97 12.55 -29.72 21.57
N GLU A 98 11.78 -30.76 21.28
CA GLU A 98 10.52 -30.64 20.53
C GLU A 98 9.50 -29.77 21.28
N GLU A 99 9.48 -29.81 22.61
CA GLU A 99 8.48 -29.08 23.41
C GLU A 99 8.64 -27.55 23.37
N VAL A 100 9.79 -27.05 22.90
CA VAL A 100 10.06 -25.61 22.81
C VAL A 100 9.90 -25.05 21.40
N LEU A 101 9.63 -25.91 20.40
CA LEU A 101 9.41 -25.47 19.03
C LEU A 101 8.00 -24.91 18.87
N PRO A 102 7.85 -23.67 18.37
CA PRO A 102 6.53 -23.11 18.12
C PRO A 102 5.84 -23.89 16.99
N CYS A 103 4.64 -24.39 17.28
CA CYS A 103 3.76 -25.03 16.31
C CYS A 103 2.32 -24.51 16.45
N GLY A 104 1.63 -24.40 15.31
CA GLY A 104 0.18 -24.17 15.30
C GLY A 104 -0.56 -25.42 15.77
N ASN A 105 -1.83 -25.27 16.16
CA ASN A 105 -2.60 -26.41 16.62
C ASN A 105 -2.82 -27.41 15.47
N ALA A 106 -2.43 -28.67 15.68
CA ALA A 106 -2.62 -29.80 14.76
C ALA A 106 -1.90 -29.72 13.39
N LEU A 107 -0.84 -28.90 13.28
CA LEU A 107 0.15 -29.00 12.19
C LEU A 107 1.24 -30.00 12.56
#